data_AF-A0A538G558-F1
#
_entry.id   AF-A0A538G558-F1
#
_cell.length_a   1.000
_cell.length_b   1.000
_cell.length_c   1.000
_cell.angle_alpha   90.00
_cell.angle_beta   90.00
_cell.angle_gamma   90.00
#
_symmetry.space_group_name_H-M   'P 1'
#
loop_
_entity.id
_entity.type
_entity.pdbx_description
1 polymer ?
#
loop_
_entity_poly.entity_id
_entity_poly.type
_entity_poly.pdbx_seq_one_letter_code
_entity_poly.pdbx_strand_id
1 'polypeptide(L)' 'MRVVVLNGVNLDVIGRREPEVYGGLNIRQLESKIFEWAVELELNVKCR' A
#
# COMPACT_ATOMS: atom_id res chain seq x y z
N MET A 1 2.21 -16.61 -8.71
CA MET A 1 3.49 -15.96 -8.30
C MET A 1 3.28 -15.29 -6.94
N ARG A 2 4.32 -15.21 -6.08
CA ARG A 2 4.21 -14.57 -4.75
C ARG A 2 4.98 -13.25 -4.72
N VAL A 3 4.33 -12.20 -4.24
CA VAL A 3 4.90 -10.85 -4.14
C VAL A 3 4.87 -10.40 -2.69
N VAL A 4 5.99 -9.87 -2.20
CA VAL A 4 6.06 -9.23 -0.88
C VAL A 4 6.29 -7.74 -1.09
N VAL A 5 5.44 -6.93 -0.49
CA VAL A 5 5.58 -5.47 -0.46
C VAL A 5 6.14 -5.10 0.91
N LEU A 6 7.34 -4.52 0.91
CA LEU A 6 8.02 -4.08 2.13
C LEU A 6 7.89 -2.57 2.24
N ASN A 7 7.23 -2.11 3.29
CA ASN A 7 7.11 -0.71 3.61
C ASN A 7 8.33 -0.24 4.41
N GLY A 8 9.02 0.78 3.89
CA GLY A 8 10.08 1.47 4.61
C GLY A 8 9.57 2.26 5.82
N VAL A 9 10.52 2.80 6.58
CA VAL A 9 10.24 3.67 7.74
C VAL A 9 9.42 4.90 7.36
N ASN A 10 8.53 5.32 8.27
CA ASN A 10 7.63 6.47 8.16
C ASN A 10 6.51 6.34 7.11
N LEU A 11 6.32 5.17 6.49
CA LEU A 11 5.14 4.95 5.65
C LEU A 11 3.86 4.79 6.49
N ASP A 12 3.96 4.46 7.77
CA ASP A 12 2.82 4.39 8.69
C ASP A 12 2.16 5.76 8.95
N VAL A 13 2.89 6.86 8.72
CA VAL A 13 2.38 8.23 8.92
C VAL A 13 1.84 8.89 7.65
N ILE A 14 1.87 8.21 6.49
CA ILE A 14 1.24 8.74 5.27
C ILE A 14 -0.28 8.86 5.47
N GLY A 15 -0.88 9.88 4.85
CA GLY A 15 -2.25 10.30 5.14
C GLY A 15 -2.37 11.31 6.31
N ARG A 16 -1.30 11.55 7.09
CA ARG A 16 -1.20 12.69 8.02
C ARG A 16 -0.30 13.82 7.50
N ARG A 17 0.46 13.55 6.45
CA ARG A 17 1.33 14.52 5.76
C ARG A 17 0.55 15.32 4.73
N GLU A 18 1.18 16.34 4.15
CA GLU A 18 0.61 17.16 3.07
C GLU A 18 0.07 16.29 1.92
N PRO A 19 -1.26 16.27 1.69
CA PRO A 19 -1.86 15.44 0.65
C PRO A 19 -1.44 15.83 -0.77
N GLU A 20 -1.07 17.09 -0.97
CA GLU A 20 -0.57 17.63 -2.24
C GLU A 20 0.75 16.97 -2.68
N VAL A 21 1.54 16.49 -1.71
CA VAL A 21 2.84 15.85 -1.96
C VAL A 21 2.72 14.33 -1.89
N TYR A 22 2.04 13.79 -0.87
CA TYR A 22 2.03 12.35 -0.56
C TYR A 22 0.76 11.63 -1.02
N GLY A 23 -0.21 12.35 -1.57
CA GLY A 23 -1.55 11.83 -1.80
C GLY A 23 -2.38 11.77 -0.52
N GLY A 24 -3.70 11.71 -0.68
CA GLY A 24 -4.66 11.67 0.44
C GLY A 24 -4.88 10.29 1.06
N LEU A 25 -4.12 9.27 0.65
CA LEU A 25 -4.31 7.90 1.13
C LEU A 25 -3.43 7.63 2.36
N ASN A 26 -3.99 6.89 3.32
CA ASN A 26 -3.20 6.29 4.38
C ASN A 26 -2.67 4.90 3.99
N ILE A 27 -1.74 4.37 4.78
CA ILE A 27 -1.08 3.08 4.49
C ILE A 27 -2.07 1.91 4.34
N ARG A 28 -3.13 1.85 5.16
CA ARG A 28 -4.12 0.77 5.08
C ARG A 28 -4.92 0.82 3.78
N GLN A 29 -5.26 2.03 3.31
CA GLN A 29 -5.95 2.21 2.04
C GLN A 29 -5.06 1.83 0.85
N LEU A 30 -3.76 2.14 0.92
CA LEU A 30 -2.79 1.70 -0.08
C LEU A 30 -2.67 0.17 -0.10
N GLU A 31 -2.57 -0.47 1.07
CA GLU A 31 -2.53 -1.93 1.17
C GLU A 31 -3.80 -2.57 0.60
N SER A 32 -4.99 -2.05 0.91
CA SER A 32 -6.24 -2.52 0.32
C SER A 32 -6.22 -2.48 -1.21
N LYS A 33 -5.75 -1.39 -1.81
CA LYS A 33 -5.62 -1.27 -3.28
C LYS A 33 -4.63 -2.28 -3.86
N ILE A 34 -3.51 -2.51 -3.18
CA ILE A 34 -2.54 -3.55 -3.59
C ILE A 34 -3.19 -4.94 -3.57
N PHE A 35 -4.00 -5.24 -2.56
CA PHE A 35 -4.74 -6.50 -2.50
C PHE A 35 -5.78 -6.63 -3.62
N GLU A 36 -6.55 -5.57 -3.90
CA GLU A 36 -7.51 -5.54 -5.02
C GLU A 36 -6.82 -5.86 -6.35
N TRP A 37 -5.71 -5.17 -6.66
CA TRP A 37 -4.94 -5.45 -7.87
C TRP A 37 -4.33 -6.85 -7.89
N ALA A 38 -3.88 -7.35 -6.75
CA ALA A 38 -3.36 -8.71 -6.68
C ALA A 38 -4.44 -9.75 -6.99
N VAL A 39 -5.69 -9.54 -6.56
CA VAL A 39 -6.81 -10.41 -6.92
C VAL A 39 -7.08 -10.37 -8.42
N GLU A 40 -7.16 -9.17 -9.01
CA GLU A 40 -7.36 -8.99 -10.46
C GLU A 40 -6.28 -9.65 -11.32
N LEU A 41 -5.05 -9.70 -10.80
CA LEU A 41 -3.89 -10.29 -11.48
C LEU A 41 -3.62 -11.75 -11.08
N GLU A 42 -4.49 -12.37 -10.27
CA GLU A 42 -4.32 -13.74 -9.75
C GLU A 42 -2.97 -13.96 -9.03
N LEU A 43 -2.51 -12.94 -8.29
CA LEU A 43 -1.27 -12.94 -7.52
C LEU A 43 -1.52 -13.14 -6.02
N ASN A 44 -0.58 -13.81 -5.36
CA ASN A 44 -0.56 -13.88 -3.91
C ASN A 44 0.36 -12.78 -3.38
N VAL A 45 -0.22 -11.77 -2.70
CA VAL A 45 0.52 -10.62 -2.16
C VAL A 45 0.52 -10.61 -0.64
N LYS A 46 1.59 -10.08 -0.06
CA LYS A 46 1.70 -9.84 1.38
C LYS A 46 2.41 -8.51 1.64
N CYS A 47 1.75 -7.62 2.37
CA CYS A 47 2.33 -6.35 2.82
C CYS A 47 2.98 -6.52 4.21
N ARG A 48 4.10 -5.83 4.41
CA ARG A 48 4.95 -5.91 5.61
C ARG A 48 5.57 -4.58 5.95
#